data_AF-A0A3A4F221-F1
#
_entry.id   AF-A0A3A4F221-F1
#
_cell.length_a   1.000
_cell.length_b   1.000
_cell.length_c   1.000
_cell.angle_alpha   90.00
_cell.angle_beta   90.00
_cell.angle_gamma   90.00
#
_symmetry.space_group_name_H-M   'P 1'
#
loop_
_entity.id
_entity.type
_entity.pdbx_description
1 polymer ?
#
loop_
_entity_poly.entity_id
_entity_poly.type
_entity_poly.pdbx_seq_one_letter_code
_entity_poly.pdbx_strand_id
1 'polypeptide(L)'
;MSRNDIEGLRATLRTTAESLRLELKNIRDNFDHNGIKGTSAEEKFHDFLRRHLPDSVGITSGEVVDVDGGRSGELDVILFDKPRTPMLFGEKGSRNHSVPVEGIIGVIEVKTRLKKHMVSDLIKSCQKVKTLQKKAFLPGGLVRKRERYGQTYTDMPVYYSVFAFESEGSYAGVFNDSQMEILPQERVDTVCYLDRGIGINATIDWETNQPHFSPWPTPNSIMGDTQDPERSLLHWFALLSTAVAQADTRPIDLTQYLGEDLQLAIHFPGGPAAQEFTEKGMKSIARKMGISEDILIRQSRGEPITLKEAVEVLRVNENYLAETDDMSEASRATLRLAKSIAKNDQRGASPSKSAHETS
;
A
#
# COMPACT_ATOMS: atom_id res chain seq x y z
N MET A 1 -31.93 -25.98 -1.07
CA MET A 1 -32.21 -25.64 0.34
C MET A 1 -33.68 -25.33 0.45
N SER A 2 -34.37 -25.93 1.42
CA SER A 2 -35.77 -25.59 1.70
C SER A 2 -35.85 -24.19 2.32
N ARG A 3 -37.02 -23.56 2.26
CA ARG A 3 -37.28 -22.24 2.89
C ARG A 3 -36.97 -22.26 4.40
N ASN A 4 -37.23 -23.39 5.06
CA ASN A 4 -36.94 -23.61 6.48
C ASN A 4 -35.42 -23.65 6.76
N ASP A 5 -34.60 -24.19 5.84
CA ASP A 5 -33.14 -24.23 6.00
C ASP A 5 -32.53 -22.82 5.93
N ILE A 6 -33.08 -21.95 5.06
CA ILE A 6 -32.65 -20.55 4.91
C ILE A 6 -33.02 -19.75 6.17
N GLU A 7 -34.21 -19.99 6.73
CA GLU A 7 -34.63 -19.34 7.98
C GLU A 7 -33.79 -19.81 9.18
N GLY A 8 -33.46 -21.11 9.27
CA GLY A 8 -32.58 -21.64 10.31
C GLY A 8 -31.15 -21.07 10.26
N LEU A 9 -30.59 -20.90 9.07
CA LEU A 9 -29.28 -20.24 8.89
C LEU A 9 -29.31 -18.78 9.35
N ARG A 10 -30.34 -18.03 8.94
CA ARG A 10 -30.51 -16.62 9.33
C ARG A 10 -30.70 -16.47 10.85
N ALA A 11 -31.40 -17.41 11.49
CA ALA A 11 -31.54 -17.43 12.94
C ALA A 11 -30.19 -17.66 13.63
N THR A 12 -29.39 -18.62 13.14
CA THR A 12 -28.06 -18.93 13.68
C THR A 12 -27.12 -17.71 13.61
N LEU A 13 -27.10 -17.01 12.48
CA LEU A 13 -26.32 -15.77 12.31
C LEU A 13 -26.75 -14.69 13.29
N ARG A 14 -28.06 -14.54 13.52
CA ARG A 14 -28.60 -13.56 14.46
C ARG A 14 -28.22 -13.88 15.91
N THR A 15 -28.42 -15.12 16.35
CA THR A 15 -28.04 -15.55 17.71
C THR A 15 -26.55 -15.38 17.96
N THR A 16 -25.72 -15.71 16.96
CA THR A 16 -24.27 -15.48 17.05
C THR A 16 -23.97 -13.99 17.22
N ALA A 17 -24.60 -13.13 16.41
CA ALA A 17 -24.40 -11.68 16.51
C ALA A 17 -24.87 -11.09 17.85
N GLU A 18 -25.97 -11.59 18.41
CA GLU A 18 -26.45 -11.19 19.74
C GLU A 18 -25.45 -11.56 20.84
N SER A 19 -24.90 -12.78 20.80
CA SER A 19 -23.84 -13.21 21.72
C SER A 19 -22.60 -12.34 21.60
N LEU A 20 -22.18 -12.02 20.36
CA LEU A 20 -21.01 -11.18 20.10
C LEU A 20 -21.22 -9.74 20.56
N ARG A 21 -22.43 -9.21 20.36
CA ARG A 21 -22.81 -7.88 20.84
C ARG A 21 -22.79 -7.82 22.36
N LEU A 22 -23.28 -8.87 23.04
CA LEU A 22 -23.23 -8.96 24.50
C LEU A 22 -21.79 -9.01 24.99
N GLU A 23 -20.94 -9.77 24.31
CA GLU A 23 -19.51 -9.81 24.61
C GLU A 23 -18.86 -8.42 24.48
N LEU A 24 -19.12 -7.69 23.39
CA LEU A 24 -18.61 -6.33 23.19
C LEU A 24 -19.20 -5.31 24.18
N LYS A 25 -20.45 -5.47 24.63
CA LYS A 25 -21.02 -4.69 25.73
C LYS A 25 -20.30 -4.96 27.05
N ASN A 26 -20.01 -6.22 27.37
CA ASN A 26 -19.24 -6.57 28.57
C ASN A 26 -17.80 -6.03 28.49
N ILE A 27 -17.21 -6.00 27.29
CA ILE A 27 -15.93 -5.33 27.05
C ILE A 27 -16.05 -3.85 27.42
N ARG A 28 -17.12 -3.17 26.96
CA ARG A 28 -17.45 -1.77 27.28
C ARG A 28 -17.54 -1.49 28.78
N ASP A 29 -18.35 -2.24 29.52
CA ASP A 29 -18.60 -1.97 30.94
C ASP A 29 -17.31 -2.09 31.78
N ASN A 30 -16.38 -2.95 31.35
CA ASN A 30 -15.06 -3.04 31.96
C ASN A 30 -14.17 -1.80 31.69
N PHE A 31 -14.40 -1.03 30.61
CA PHE A 31 -13.67 0.23 30.39
C PHE A 31 -13.99 1.27 31.46
N ASP A 32 -15.25 1.34 31.92
CA ASP A 32 -15.70 2.35 32.89
C ASP A 32 -15.24 2.01 34.32
N HIS A 33 -15.12 0.72 34.66
CA HIS A 33 -14.80 0.27 36.02
C HIS A 33 -13.31 0.27 36.38
N ASN A 34 -12.39 0.06 35.43
CA ASN A 34 -11.01 -0.33 35.79
C ASN A 34 -9.94 0.76 35.73
N GLY A 35 -10.23 2.00 35.30
CA GLY A 35 -9.26 3.12 35.35
C GLY A 35 -7.98 2.96 34.48
N ILE A 36 -7.65 1.75 34.02
CA ILE A 36 -6.61 1.40 33.07
C ILE A 36 -7.23 1.53 31.67
N LYS A 37 -7.43 2.78 31.26
CA LYS A 37 -8.19 3.17 30.06
C LYS A 37 -7.42 2.80 28.78
N GLY A 38 -8.10 2.12 27.84
CA GLY A 38 -7.63 1.79 26.47
C GLY A 38 -7.15 0.34 26.33
N THR A 39 -6.07 0.04 27.04
CA THR A 39 -5.24 -1.17 26.89
C THR A 39 -5.94 -2.53 26.95
N SER A 40 -6.86 -2.74 27.90
CA SER A 40 -7.45 -4.07 28.16
C SER A 40 -8.56 -4.44 27.20
N ALA A 41 -9.19 -3.46 26.56
CA ALA A 41 -10.41 -3.68 25.82
C ALA A 41 -10.23 -3.54 24.31
N GLU A 42 -9.22 -2.79 23.88
CA GLU A 42 -8.57 -3.03 22.59
C GLU A 42 -8.14 -4.49 22.46
N GLU A 43 -7.50 -5.07 23.49
CA GLU A 43 -7.09 -6.49 23.45
C GLU A 43 -8.29 -7.44 23.31
N LYS A 44 -9.37 -7.21 24.07
CA LYS A 44 -10.59 -8.02 23.91
C LYS A 44 -11.24 -7.84 22.53
N PHE A 45 -11.16 -6.63 21.94
CA PHE A 45 -11.61 -6.39 20.58
C PHE A 45 -10.73 -7.11 19.55
N HIS A 46 -9.41 -7.14 19.75
CA HIS A 46 -8.48 -7.95 18.96
C HIS A 46 -8.82 -9.44 19.07
N ASP A 47 -9.07 -9.95 20.29
CA ASP A 47 -9.44 -11.35 20.50
C ASP A 47 -10.78 -11.71 19.87
N PHE A 48 -11.73 -10.77 19.85
CA PHE A 48 -12.95 -10.92 19.07
C PHE A 48 -12.63 -11.06 17.58
N LEU A 49 -11.84 -10.17 17.00
CA LEU A 49 -11.49 -10.24 15.59
C LEU A 49 -10.71 -11.53 15.27
N ARG A 50 -9.77 -11.95 16.12
CA ARG A 50 -8.95 -13.16 15.94
C ARG A 50 -9.78 -14.44 15.97
N ARG A 51 -10.84 -14.49 16.79
CA ARG A 51 -11.74 -15.66 16.87
C ARG A 51 -12.67 -15.79 15.68
N HIS A 52 -13.01 -14.69 15.03
CA HIS A 52 -14.09 -14.66 14.04
C HIS A 52 -13.63 -14.39 12.60
N LEU A 53 -12.45 -13.78 12.40
CA LEU A 53 -11.85 -13.65 11.08
C LEU A 53 -11.03 -14.90 10.73
N PRO A 54 -10.78 -15.17 9.42
CA PRO A 54 -9.91 -16.27 9.01
C PRO A 54 -8.50 -16.15 9.63
N ASP A 55 -7.88 -17.26 9.98
CA ASP A 55 -6.52 -17.31 10.57
C ASP A 55 -5.43 -16.67 9.69
N SER A 56 -5.70 -16.54 8.39
CA SER A 56 -4.83 -15.84 7.43
C SER A 56 -4.82 -14.32 7.63
N VAL A 57 -5.78 -13.76 8.36
CA VAL A 57 -5.85 -12.34 8.71
C VAL A 57 -5.17 -12.15 10.06
N GLY A 58 -3.98 -11.54 10.03
CA GLY A 58 -3.28 -11.10 11.22
C GLY A 58 -3.88 -9.82 11.78
N ILE A 59 -3.85 -9.66 13.10
CA ILE A 59 -4.41 -8.52 13.82
C ILE A 59 -3.34 -8.00 14.79
N THR A 60 -2.99 -6.72 14.66
CA THR A 60 -2.03 -6.03 15.54
C THR A 60 -2.42 -4.57 15.71
N SER A 61 -1.83 -3.89 16.70
CA SER A 61 -1.75 -2.43 16.76
C SER A 61 -0.35 -1.99 16.31
N GLY A 62 -0.18 -0.70 16.08
CA GLY A 62 1.11 -0.11 15.73
C GLY A 62 1.01 0.86 14.57
N GLU A 63 2.00 0.89 13.70
CA GLU A 63 2.03 1.79 12.55
C GLU A 63 2.21 1.03 11.23
N VAL A 64 1.80 1.68 10.15
CA VAL A 64 2.04 1.23 8.79
C VAL A 64 3.08 2.13 8.16
N VAL A 65 4.04 1.51 7.46
CA VAL A 65 5.16 2.20 6.81
C VAL A 65 5.27 1.80 5.34
N ASP A 66 5.68 2.74 4.48
CA ASP A 66 6.03 2.46 3.09
C ASP A 66 7.54 2.66 2.83
N VAL A 67 8.00 2.23 1.66
CA VAL A 67 9.41 2.32 1.26
C VAL A 67 9.89 3.75 0.98
N ASP A 68 8.99 4.71 0.84
CA ASP A 68 9.33 6.12 0.66
C ASP A 68 9.49 6.86 2.00
N GLY A 69 9.39 6.13 3.12
CA GLY A 69 9.45 6.69 4.48
C GLY A 69 8.13 7.27 4.96
N GLY A 70 7.02 7.06 4.23
CA GLY A 70 5.67 7.38 4.68
C GLY A 70 5.30 6.55 5.91
N ARG A 71 4.64 7.18 6.89
CA ARG A 71 4.21 6.53 8.15
C ARG A 71 2.79 6.93 8.50
N SER A 72 1.92 5.97 8.83
CA SER A 72 0.55 6.25 9.25
C SER A 72 0.46 6.95 10.61
N GLY A 73 1.43 6.74 11.50
CA GLY A 73 1.25 6.94 12.95
C GLY A 73 0.56 5.72 13.58
N GLU A 74 0.30 5.81 14.89
CA GLU A 74 -0.29 4.71 15.66
C GLU A 74 -1.76 4.49 15.27
N LEU A 75 -2.10 3.22 15.06
CA LEU A 75 -3.41 2.73 14.66
C LEU A 75 -3.90 1.67 15.66
N ASP A 76 -5.18 1.74 16.01
CA ASP A 76 -5.79 0.88 17.01
C ASP A 76 -5.80 -0.60 16.56
N VAL A 77 -6.16 -0.84 15.30
CA VAL A 77 -6.24 -2.18 14.71
C VAL A 77 -5.78 -2.16 13.26
N ILE A 78 -4.78 -2.98 12.98
CA ILE A 78 -4.21 -3.25 11.66
C ILE A 78 -4.52 -4.71 11.31
N LEU A 79 -5.18 -4.90 10.18
CA LEU A 79 -5.47 -6.20 9.58
C LEU A 79 -4.48 -6.44 8.43
N PHE A 80 -3.74 -7.54 8.48
CA PHE A 80 -2.69 -7.84 7.50
C PHE A 80 -2.72 -9.29 7.03
N ASP A 81 -2.14 -9.57 5.86
CA ASP A 81 -2.01 -10.93 5.32
C ASP A 81 -0.91 -11.68 6.08
N LYS A 82 -1.31 -12.44 7.11
CA LYS A 82 -0.39 -13.06 8.07
C LYS A 82 0.58 -14.06 7.42
N PRO A 83 0.18 -14.92 6.47
CA PRO A 83 1.10 -15.80 5.77
C PRO A 83 2.20 -15.09 4.95
N ARG A 84 1.99 -13.84 4.52
CA ARG A 84 2.86 -13.16 3.54
C ARG A 84 3.50 -11.87 4.03
N THR A 85 3.12 -11.41 5.22
CA THR A 85 3.58 -10.13 5.77
C THR A 85 4.59 -10.35 6.89
N PRO A 86 5.88 -10.11 6.64
CA PRO A 86 6.87 -10.02 7.71
C PRO A 86 6.68 -8.72 8.51
N MET A 87 6.76 -8.80 9.84
CA MET A 87 6.79 -7.62 10.70
C MET A 87 8.19 -7.01 10.66
N LEU A 88 8.32 -5.70 10.42
CA LEU A 88 9.62 -5.04 10.29
C LEU A 88 10.26 -4.76 11.66
N PHE A 89 9.47 -4.30 12.62
CA PHE A 89 9.92 -3.93 13.96
C PHE A 89 8.86 -4.33 14.99
N GLY A 90 9.30 -4.75 16.17
CA GLY A 90 8.46 -5.13 17.31
C GLY A 90 9.09 -6.29 18.09
N GLU A 91 9.20 -6.15 19.42
CA GLU A 91 9.53 -7.30 20.26
C GLU A 91 8.42 -8.35 20.15
N LYS A 92 8.78 -9.63 20.23
CA LYS A 92 7.80 -10.73 20.20
C LYS A 92 6.84 -10.58 21.39
N GLY A 93 5.63 -10.08 21.14
CA GLY A 93 4.61 -9.78 22.16
C GLY A 93 4.42 -8.29 22.49
N SER A 94 5.17 -7.38 21.84
CA SER A 94 4.92 -5.93 21.90
C SER A 94 3.75 -5.52 21.00
N ARG A 95 3.18 -4.34 21.23
CA ARG A 95 2.02 -3.78 20.49
C ARG A 95 2.35 -2.61 19.58
N ASN A 96 3.63 -2.28 19.45
CA ASN A 96 4.12 -1.22 18.57
C ASN A 96 4.85 -1.86 17.40
N HIS A 97 4.11 -2.60 16.57
CA HIS A 97 4.66 -3.17 15.34
C HIS A 97 4.71 -2.12 14.24
N SER A 98 5.78 -2.09 13.48
CA SER A 98 5.80 -1.40 12.19
C SER A 98 5.55 -2.43 11.09
N VAL A 99 4.47 -2.24 10.34
CA VAL A 99 3.99 -3.19 9.33
C VAL A 99 4.16 -2.58 7.94
N PRO A 100 4.72 -3.30 6.95
CA PRO A 100 4.85 -2.77 5.59
C PRO A 100 3.46 -2.63 4.95
N VAL A 101 3.22 -1.50 4.28
CA VAL A 101 1.92 -1.16 3.68
C VAL A 101 1.43 -2.23 2.71
N GLU A 102 2.33 -2.91 2.00
CA GLU A 102 2.02 -3.99 1.07
C GLU A 102 1.22 -5.11 1.73
N GLY A 103 1.54 -5.43 2.99
CA GLY A 103 0.90 -6.47 3.78
C GLY A 103 -0.48 -6.13 4.32
N ILE A 104 -0.84 -4.84 4.30
CA ILE A 104 -2.05 -4.35 4.94
C ILE A 104 -3.28 -4.66 4.11
N ILE A 105 -4.24 -5.34 4.73
CA ILE A 105 -5.57 -5.62 4.19
C ILE A 105 -6.52 -4.48 4.58
N GLY A 106 -6.49 -4.08 5.86
CA GLY A 106 -7.38 -3.07 6.37
C GLY A 106 -6.95 -2.49 7.72
N VAL A 107 -7.65 -1.43 8.13
CA VAL A 107 -7.47 -0.73 9.39
C VAL A 107 -8.84 -0.49 10.00
N ILE A 108 -8.93 -0.64 11.33
CA ILE A 108 -10.13 -0.30 12.08
C ILE A 108 -9.73 0.69 13.17
N GLU A 109 -10.27 1.91 13.08
CA GLU A 109 -10.16 2.89 14.14
C GLU A 109 -11.24 2.60 15.20
N VAL A 110 -10.87 2.50 16.47
CA VAL A 110 -11.78 2.16 17.55
C VAL A 110 -12.06 3.39 18.41
N LYS A 111 -13.33 3.68 18.66
CA LYS A 111 -13.77 4.76 19.54
C LYS A 111 -14.71 4.21 20.61
N THR A 112 -14.44 4.53 21.87
CA THR A 112 -15.38 4.24 22.96
C THR A 112 -16.67 5.01 22.77
N ARG A 113 -16.57 6.30 22.40
CA ARG A 113 -17.72 7.16 22.11
C ARG A 113 -17.41 8.10 20.96
N LEU A 114 -18.12 7.96 19.85
CA LEU A 114 -17.95 8.80 18.66
C LEU A 114 -18.77 10.08 18.74
N LYS A 115 -18.14 11.21 18.42
CA LYS A 115 -18.75 12.54 18.39
C LYS A 115 -18.56 13.17 17.02
N LYS A 116 -19.49 14.04 16.60
CA LYS A 116 -19.48 14.69 15.28
C LYS A 116 -18.14 15.36 14.92
N HIS A 117 -17.52 16.07 15.88
CA HIS A 117 -16.26 16.80 15.62
C HIS A 117 -15.07 15.88 15.34
N MET A 118 -15.13 14.60 15.70
CA MET A 118 -14.04 13.64 15.47
C MET A 118 -13.98 13.15 14.02
N VAL A 119 -15.07 13.33 13.25
CA VAL A 119 -15.18 12.81 11.87
C VAL A 119 -14.06 13.34 10.96
N SER A 120 -13.70 14.62 11.08
CA SER A 120 -12.61 15.20 10.27
C SER A 120 -11.26 14.54 10.53
N ASP A 121 -10.97 14.20 11.78
CA ASP A 121 -9.68 13.60 12.15
C ASP A 121 -9.62 12.12 11.77
N LEU A 122 -10.76 11.43 11.81
CA LEU A 122 -10.91 10.07 11.26
C LEU A 122 -10.66 10.04 9.75
N ILE A 123 -11.19 11.01 9.00
CA ILE A 123 -10.97 11.10 7.55
C ILE A 123 -9.50 11.39 7.24
N LYS A 124 -8.85 12.31 7.97
CA LYS A 124 -7.41 12.56 7.81
C LYS A 124 -6.56 11.31 8.08
N SER A 125 -6.90 10.57 9.13
CA SER A 125 -6.21 9.31 9.48
C SER A 125 -6.41 8.26 8.39
N CYS A 126 -7.63 8.13 7.85
CA CYS A 126 -7.93 7.31 6.69
C CYS A 126 -7.08 7.67 5.48
N GLN A 127 -7.06 8.95 5.08
CA GLN A 127 -6.25 9.39 3.94
C GLN A 127 -4.78 9.10 4.17
N LYS A 128 -4.24 9.39 5.35
CA LYS A 128 -2.84 9.15 5.69
C LYS A 128 -2.42 7.68 5.54
N VAL A 129 -3.31 6.73 5.82
CA VAL A 129 -3.06 5.31 5.61
C VAL A 129 -3.25 4.93 4.14
N LYS A 130 -4.36 5.34 3.53
CA LYS A 130 -4.73 4.90 2.18
C LYS A 130 -3.85 5.48 1.06
N THR A 131 -3.11 6.56 1.32
CA THR A 131 -2.17 7.17 0.38
C THR A 131 -0.73 6.66 0.51
N LEU A 132 -0.44 5.76 1.46
CA LEU A 132 0.86 5.10 1.55
C LEU A 132 1.15 4.26 0.31
N GLN A 133 2.42 4.22 -0.11
CA GLN A 133 2.83 3.68 -1.40
C GLN A 133 3.07 2.16 -1.35
N LYS A 134 2.09 1.37 -1.82
CA LYS A 134 2.22 -0.08 -1.98
C LYS A 134 3.01 -0.44 -3.24
N LYS A 135 4.33 -0.53 -3.15
CA LYS A 135 5.18 -0.82 -4.33
C LYS A 135 6.29 -1.84 -4.11
N ALA A 136 6.60 -2.20 -2.86
CA ALA A 136 7.64 -3.14 -2.49
C ALA A 136 7.23 -4.60 -2.68
N PHE A 137 6.85 -4.95 -3.90
CA PHE A 137 6.50 -6.31 -4.28
C PHE A 137 7.61 -6.94 -5.12
N LEU A 138 7.84 -8.23 -4.93
CA LEU A 138 8.73 -8.99 -5.79
C LEU A 138 8.16 -9.01 -7.22
N PRO A 139 8.97 -8.69 -8.25
CA PRO A 139 8.50 -8.69 -9.63
C PRO A 139 8.26 -10.11 -10.15
N GLY A 140 7.30 -10.25 -11.07
CA GLY A 140 6.95 -11.52 -11.72
C GLY A 140 5.79 -12.29 -11.05
N GLY A 141 5.48 -13.47 -11.58
CA GLY A 141 4.42 -14.35 -11.07
C GLY A 141 3.02 -14.08 -11.62
N LEU A 142 2.03 -14.82 -11.10
CA LEU A 142 0.63 -14.67 -11.46
C LEU A 142 0.05 -13.41 -10.78
N VAL A 143 -0.49 -12.50 -11.59
CA VAL A 143 -1.11 -11.27 -11.11
C VAL A 143 -2.63 -11.37 -11.26
N ARG A 144 -3.36 -11.28 -10.15
CA ARG A 144 -4.83 -11.24 -10.15
C ARG A 144 -5.29 -9.79 -10.12
N LYS A 145 -6.26 -9.45 -10.96
CA LYS A 145 -6.89 -8.13 -10.99
C LYS A 145 -8.31 -8.21 -10.45
N ARG A 146 -8.73 -7.20 -9.70
CA ARG A 146 -10.09 -7.11 -9.11
C ARG A 146 -10.66 -5.71 -9.26
N GLU A 147 -11.96 -5.62 -9.49
CA GLU A 147 -12.66 -4.34 -9.52
C GLU A 147 -13.08 -3.91 -8.11
N ARG A 148 -12.66 -2.72 -7.67
CA ARG A 148 -12.97 -2.11 -6.38
C ARG A 148 -13.05 -0.61 -6.55
N TYR A 149 -13.83 0.09 -5.74
CA TYR A 149 -13.88 1.55 -5.78
C TYR A 149 -14.16 2.16 -7.17
N GLY A 150 -14.81 1.41 -8.07
CA GLY A 150 -15.03 1.78 -9.48
C GLY A 150 -13.79 1.70 -10.38
N GLN A 151 -12.71 1.04 -9.95
CA GLN A 151 -11.46 0.89 -10.70
C GLN A 151 -10.90 -0.54 -10.60
N THR A 152 -9.98 -0.90 -11.50
CA THR A 152 -9.31 -2.21 -11.47
C THR A 152 -7.98 -2.12 -10.73
N TYR A 153 -7.81 -2.96 -9.72
CA TYR A 153 -6.61 -3.02 -8.90
C TYR A 153 -5.87 -4.34 -9.09
N THR A 154 -4.54 -4.24 -9.11
CA THR A 154 -3.64 -5.39 -8.93
C THR A 154 -3.42 -5.63 -7.44
N ASP A 155 -3.04 -4.57 -6.74
CA ASP A 155 -2.84 -4.59 -5.29
C ASP A 155 -4.03 -3.94 -4.63
N MET A 156 -4.66 -4.67 -3.72
CA MET A 156 -5.87 -4.21 -3.06
C MET A 156 -5.57 -2.94 -2.23
N PRO A 157 -6.35 -1.84 -2.42
CA PRO A 157 -6.30 -0.70 -1.53
C PRO A 157 -6.66 -1.11 -0.10
N VAL A 158 -6.13 -0.36 0.87
CA VAL A 158 -6.41 -0.62 2.29
C VAL A 158 -7.88 -0.36 2.58
N TYR A 159 -8.56 -1.33 3.19
CA TYR A 159 -9.90 -1.15 3.75
C TYR A 159 -9.81 -0.33 5.04
N TYR A 160 -10.63 0.69 5.24
CA TYR A 160 -10.61 1.54 6.42
C TYR A 160 -12.01 1.65 7.03
N SER A 161 -12.14 1.15 8.24
CA SER A 161 -13.40 1.16 8.99
C SER A 161 -13.26 1.94 10.29
N VAL A 162 -14.38 2.49 10.75
CA VAL A 162 -14.47 3.08 12.09
C VAL A 162 -15.43 2.24 12.91
N PHE A 163 -15.02 1.82 14.10
CA PHE A 163 -15.84 1.09 15.05
C PHE A 163 -16.06 1.92 16.31
N ALA A 164 -17.31 2.26 16.59
CA ALA A 164 -17.70 3.00 17.77
C ALA A 164 -18.58 2.14 18.70
N PHE A 165 -18.19 1.98 19.97
CA PHE A 165 -19.03 1.29 20.96
C PHE A 165 -20.31 2.08 21.28
N GLU A 166 -20.19 3.40 21.34
CA GLU A 166 -21.30 4.34 21.44
C GLU A 166 -21.12 5.50 20.46
N SER A 167 -22.22 6.13 20.07
CA SER A 167 -22.16 7.36 19.27
C SER A 167 -23.17 8.39 19.75
N GLU A 168 -22.85 9.68 19.63
CA GLU A 168 -23.80 10.77 19.87
C GLU A 168 -24.86 10.89 18.76
N GLY A 169 -24.55 10.37 17.57
CA GLY A 169 -25.46 10.33 16.42
C GLY A 169 -24.95 9.43 15.32
N SER A 170 -25.71 9.31 14.24
CA SER A 170 -25.21 8.73 12.99
C SER A 170 -24.72 9.87 12.09
N TYR A 171 -23.60 9.66 11.41
CA TYR A 171 -22.83 10.74 10.79
C TYR A 171 -22.57 10.53 9.30
N ALA A 172 -23.32 9.66 8.59
CA ALA A 172 -23.07 9.42 7.17
C ALA A 172 -23.07 10.71 6.35
N GLY A 173 -24.01 11.64 6.60
CA GLY A 173 -24.02 12.96 5.95
C GLY A 173 -22.75 13.76 6.19
N VAL A 174 -22.23 13.78 7.43
CA VAL A 174 -20.99 14.50 7.79
C VAL A 174 -19.78 13.87 7.11
N PHE A 175 -19.73 12.53 7.05
CA PHE A 175 -18.74 11.83 6.25
C PHE A 175 -18.88 12.29 4.79
N ASN A 176 -20.00 12.05 4.12
CA ASN A 176 -20.23 12.41 2.71
C ASN A 176 -19.79 13.83 2.37
N ASP A 177 -20.23 14.83 3.15
CA ASP A 177 -19.88 16.24 2.94
C ASP A 177 -18.36 16.47 3.04
N SER A 178 -17.69 15.81 3.99
CA SER A 178 -16.25 15.97 4.25
C SER A 178 -15.36 15.18 3.28
N GLN A 179 -15.89 14.18 2.57
CA GLN A 179 -15.18 13.36 1.58
C GLN A 179 -15.69 13.54 0.15
N MET A 180 -16.50 14.56 -0.12
CA MET A 180 -17.10 14.80 -1.45
C MET A 180 -16.04 14.90 -2.56
N GLU A 181 -14.97 15.65 -2.29
CA GLU A 181 -13.84 15.86 -3.22
C GLU A 181 -12.73 14.81 -3.11
N ILE A 182 -12.84 13.86 -2.17
CA ILE A 182 -11.84 12.81 -1.97
C ILE A 182 -12.14 11.66 -2.94
N LEU A 183 -11.12 11.05 -3.54
CA LEU A 183 -11.32 9.90 -4.43
C LEU A 183 -11.89 8.70 -3.66
N PRO A 184 -12.80 7.88 -4.24
CA PRO A 184 -13.46 6.78 -3.51
C PRO A 184 -12.49 5.87 -2.74
N GLN A 185 -11.36 5.50 -3.34
CA GLN A 185 -10.36 4.63 -2.72
C GLN A 185 -9.63 5.25 -1.52
N GLU A 186 -9.79 6.54 -1.25
CA GLU A 186 -9.19 7.26 -0.11
C GLU A 186 -10.22 7.59 0.98
N ARG A 187 -11.50 7.26 0.76
CA ARG A 187 -12.60 7.52 1.71
C ARG A 187 -12.71 6.42 2.76
N VAL A 188 -13.35 6.74 3.88
CA VAL A 188 -13.74 5.75 4.90
C VAL A 188 -14.77 4.79 4.29
N ASP A 189 -14.54 3.47 4.45
CA ASP A 189 -15.36 2.44 3.80
C ASP A 189 -16.67 2.18 4.53
N THR A 190 -16.58 1.99 5.85
CA THR A 190 -17.72 1.68 6.70
C THR A 190 -17.54 2.27 8.09
N VAL A 191 -18.68 2.52 8.75
CA VAL A 191 -18.72 2.96 10.14
C VAL A 191 -19.69 2.07 10.91
N CYS A 192 -19.26 1.49 12.02
CA CYS A 192 -20.14 0.82 12.96
C CYS A 192 -20.45 1.76 14.12
N TYR A 193 -21.73 2.09 14.31
CA TYR A 193 -22.23 2.70 15.54
C TYR A 193 -22.92 1.58 16.33
N LEU A 194 -22.18 0.88 17.20
CA LEU A 194 -22.68 -0.36 17.81
C LEU A 194 -24.06 -0.14 18.47
N ASP A 195 -24.28 0.98 19.13
CA ASP A 195 -25.54 1.36 19.79
C ASP A 195 -26.65 1.91 18.87
N ARG A 196 -26.42 2.09 17.55
CA ARG A 196 -27.38 2.75 16.64
C ARG A 196 -27.58 2.05 15.29
N GLY A 197 -26.53 1.52 14.67
CA GLY A 197 -26.57 1.02 13.29
C GLY A 197 -25.20 1.06 12.62
N ILE A 198 -25.18 1.15 11.29
CA ILE A 198 -23.97 1.29 10.49
C ILE A 198 -24.10 2.43 9.49
N GLY A 199 -22.98 3.09 9.19
CA GLY A 199 -22.79 3.91 8.00
C GLY A 199 -22.20 3.04 6.89
N ILE A 200 -22.92 2.88 5.79
CA ILE A 200 -22.56 1.99 4.68
C ILE A 200 -22.75 2.67 3.34
N ASN A 201 -21.84 2.40 2.40
CA ASN A 201 -21.96 2.91 1.04
C ASN A 201 -23.08 2.20 0.28
N ALA A 202 -23.94 2.96 -0.39
CA ALA A 202 -25.04 2.46 -1.19
C ALA A 202 -25.13 3.18 -2.53
N THR A 203 -25.55 2.44 -3.56
CA THR A 203 -26.00 2.97 -4.85
C THR A 203 -27.49 2.74 -4.98
N ILE A 204 -28.17 3.49 -5.84
CA ILE A 204 -29.57 3.20 -6.18
C ILE A 204 -29.60 2.36 -7.46
N ASP A 205 -30.30 1.23 -7.40
CA ASP A 205 -30.62 0.43 -8.56
C ASP A 205 -31.68 1.15 -9.41
N TRP A 206 -31.39 1.36 -10.70
CA TRP A 206 -32.24 2.18 -11.56
C TRP A 206 -33.54 1.49 -11.99
N GLU A 207 -33.59 0.15 -11.97
CA GLU A 207 -34.78 -0.62 -12.36
C GLU A 207 -35.76 -0.73 -11.21
N THR A 208 -35.25 -0.99 -10.00
CA THR A 208 -36.05 -1.31 -8.81
C THR A 208 -36.21 -0.12 -7.85
N ASN A 209 -35.41 0.93 -8.04
CA ASN A 209 -35.29 2.07 -7.12
C ASN A 209 -34.97 1.64 -5.67
N GLN A 210 -34.29 0.50 -5.51
CA GLN A 210 -33.87 -0.03 -4.22
C GLN A 210 -32.39 0.27 -3.96
N PRO A 211 -31.98 0.45 -2.70
CA PRO A 211 -30.57 0.60 -2.36
C PRO A 211 -29.83 -0.73 -2.56
N HIS A 212 -28.72 -0.66 -3.28
CA HIS A 212 -27.73 -1.73 -3.38
C HIS A 212 -26.51 -1.36 -2.53
N PHE A 213 -26.22 -2.17 -1.53
CA PHE A 213 -25.14 -1.89 -0.58
C PHE A 213 -23.79 -2.41 -1.05
N SER A 214 -22.74 -1.65 -0.75
CA SER A 214 -21.35 -2.00 -1.05
C SER A 214 -20.49 -1.84 0.21
N PRO A 215 -19.57 -2.79 0.47
CA PRO A 215 -18.60 -2.64 1.56
C PRO A 215 -17.59 -1.51 1.32
N TRP A 216 -17.42 -1.03 0.08
CA TRP A 216 -16.55 0.08 -0.28
C TRP A 216 -17.30 1.16 -1.08
N PRO A 217 -16.88 2.44 -1.00
CA PRO A 217 -17.41 3.53 -1.81
C PRO A 217 -17.05 3.33 -3.28
N THR A 218 -17.93 3.76 -4.17
CA THR A 218 -17.74 3.86 -5.62
C THR A 218 -18.05 5.28 -6.08
N PRO A 219 -17.70 5.68 -7.32
CA PRO A 219 -18.00 7.02 -7.82
C PRO A 219 -19.49 7.41 -7.74
N ASN A 220 -20.38 6.42 -7.77
CA ASN A 220 -21.83 6.61 -7.78
C ASN A 220 -22.50 6.29 -6.43
N SER A 221 -21.73 5.98 -5.39
CA SER A 221 -22.27 5.64 -4.08
C SER A 221 -22.23 6.81 -3.11
N ILE A 222 -23.15 6.80 -2.16
CA ILE A 222 -23.13 7.67 -0.99
C ILE A 222 -23.22 6.82 0.28
N MET A 223 -22.63 7.29 1.39
CA MET A 223 -22.83 6.63 2.67
C MET A 223 -24.23 6.93 3.19
N GLY A 224 -24.96 5.88 3.59
CA GLY A 224 -26.25 5.95 4.26
C GLY A 224 -26.18 5.36 5.66
N ASP A 225 -26.93 5.93 6.59
CA ASP A 225 -27.05 5.43 7.96
C ASP A 225 -28.23 4.46 8.08
N THR A 226 -28.00 3.30 8.66
CA THR A 226 -29.09 2.41 9.12
C THR A 226 -29.51 2.78 10.54
N GLN A 227 -30.76 2.54 10.90
CA GLN A 227 -31.25 2.65 12.28
C GLN A 227 -31.61 1.25 12.82
N ASP A 228 -30.59 0.41 12.97
CA ASP A 228 -30.75 -0.96 13.46
C ASP A 228 -29.63 -1.30 14.44
N PRO A 229 -29.78 -0.91 15.72
CA PRO A 229 -28.77 -1.16 16.73
C PRO A 229 -28.62 -2.64 17.03
N GLU A 230 -29.67 -3.44 16.91
CA GLU A 230 -29.62 -4.87 17.22
C GLU A 230 -28.74 -5.63 16.24
N ARG A 231 -28.79 -5.26 14.95
CA ARG A 231 -28.05 -5.91 13.87
C ARG A 231 -26.81 -5.14 13.40
N SER A 232 -26.44 -4.04 14.05
CA SER A 232 -25.29 -3.20 13.67
C SER A 232 -23.99 -4.00 13.57
N LEU A 233 -23.68 -4.80 14.59
CA LEU A 233 -22.49 -5.65 14.63
C LEU A 233 -22.51 -6.72 13.53
N LEU A 234 -23.66 -7.37 13.34
CA LEU A 234 -23.81 -8.41 12.31
C LEU A 234 -23.52 -7.85 10.92
N HIS A 235 -24.16 -6.74 10.57
CA HIS A 235 -24.02 -6.14 9.25
C HIS A 235 -22.59 -5.63 9.04
N TRP A 236 -22.03 -4.91 10.02
CA TRP A 236 -20.66 -4.43 9.92
C TRP A 236 -19.65 -5.57 9.80
N PHE A 237 -19.76 -6.59 10.66
CA PHE A 237 -18.83 -7.71 10.66
C PHE A 237 -18.93 -8.54 9.38
N ALA A 238 -20.13 -8.72 8.82
CA ALA A 238 -20.31 -9.38 7.53
C ALA A 238 -19.62 -8.62 6.38
N LEU A 239 -19.71 -7.29 6.36
CA LEU A 239 -19.05 -6.44 5.36
C LEU A 239 -17.53 -6.47 5.52
N LEU A 240 -17.05 -6.31 6.76
CA LEU A 240 -15.63 -6.40 7.09
C LEU A 240 -15.08 -7.76 6.64
N SER A 241 -15.71 -8.86 7.08
CA SER A 241 -15.32 -10.22 6.74
C SER A 241 -15.28 -10.44 5.23
N THR A 242 -16.29 -9.93 4.51
CA THR A 242 -16.33 -10.00 3.04
C THR A 242 -15.16 -9.22 2.42
N ALA A 243 -14.84 -8.04 2.94
CA ALA A 243 -13.74 -7.24 2.42
C ALA A 243 -12.37 -7.92 2.68
N VAL A 244 -12.14 -8.42 3.90
CA VAL A 244 -10.83 -8.93 4.32
C VAL A 244 -10.56 -10.37 3.88
N ALA A 245 -11.60 -11.22 3.76
CA ALA A 245 -11.43 -12.61 3.33
C ALA A 245 -10.99 -12.76 1.87
N GLN A 246 -11.03 -11.66 1.10
CA GLN A 246 -10.59 -11.61 -0.29
C GLN A 246 -9.11 -11.23 -0.43
N ALA A 247 -8.41 -11.00 0.69
CA ALA A 247 -7.01 -10.64 0.71
C ALA A 247 -6.13 -11.68 0.01
N ASP A 248 -5.26 -11.19 -0.87
CA ASP A 248 -4.24 -11.97 -1.55
C ASP A 248 -3.07 -11.03 -1.84
N THR A 249 -2.09 -11.03 -0.95
CA THR A 249 -0.93 -10.13 -1.04
C THR A 249 0.15 -10.76 -1.93
N ARG A 250 0.75 -9.99 -2.84
CA ARG A 250 1.92 -10.47 -3.60
C ARG A 250 3.13 -10.62 -2.67
N PRO A 251 4.11 -11.48 -2.99
CA PRO A 251 5.33 -11.58 -2.18
C PRO A 251 5.97 -10.19 -1.98
N ILE A 252 6.16 -9.80 -0.72
CA ILE A 252 6.73 -8.51 -0.36
C ILE A 252 8.26 -8.60 -0.50
N ASP A 253 8.84 -7.65 -1.23
CA ASP A 253 10.28 -7.52 -1.39
C ASP A 253 10.85 -6.58 -0.32
N LEU A 254 11.22 -7.18 0.80
CA LEU A 254 11.81 -6.46 1.93
C LEU A 254 13.14 -5.77 1.60
N THR A 255 13.84 -6.17 0.53
CA THR A 255 15.11 -5.53 0.17
C THR A 255 14.92 -4.07 -0.24
N GLN A 256 13.73 -3.72 -0.74
CA GLN A 256 13.37 -2.34 -1.07
C GLN A 256 13.24 -1.45 0.16
N TYR A 257 12.96 -2.02 1.34
CA TYR A 257 12.94 -1.28 2.61
C TYR A 257 14.34 -1.02 3.18
N LEU A 258 15.37 -1.73 2.70
CA LEU A 258 16.75 -1.56 3.18
C LEU A 258 17.45 -0.35 2.52
N GLY A 259 16.92 0.20 1.43
CA GLY A 259 17.43 1.42 0.81
C GLY A 259 18.95 1.39 0.60
N GLU A 260 19.65 2.34 1.22
CA GLU A 260 21.12 2.47 1.15
C GLU A 260 21.89 1.36 1.89
N ASP A 261 21.29 0.70 2.88
CA ASP A 261 21.94 -0.39 3.62
C ASP A 261 22.19 -1.63 2.73
N LEU A 262 21.49 -1.73 1.57
CA LEU A 262 21.72 -2.77 0.58
C LEU A 262 22.88 -2.46 -0.39
N GLN A 263 23.52 -1.27 -0.29
CA GLN A 263 24.70 -0.91 -1.09
C GLN A 263 25.94 -1.66 -0.56
N LEU A 264 25.92 -2.98 -0.68
CA LEU A 264 27.03 -3.83 -0.33
C LEU A 264 28.14 -3.70 -1.39
N ALA A 265 29.37 -3.42 -0.94
CA ALA A 265 30.55 -3.55 -1.79
C ALA A 265 30.80 -5.04 -2.07
N ILE A 266 30.26 -5.54 -3.19
CA ILE A 266 30.44 -6.94 -3.60
C ILE A 266 31.86 -7.10 -4.17
N HIS A 267 32.70 -7.86 -3.50
CA HIS A 267 33.95 -8.34 -4.08
C HIS A 267 33.69 -9.59 -4.92
N PHE A 268 33.79 -9.45 -6.24
CA PHE A 268 33.72 -10.61 -7.13
C PHE A 268 35.05 -11.37 -7.09
N PRO A 269 35.06 -12.68 -6.78
CA PRO A 269 36.28 -13.47 -6.85
C PRO A 269 36.80 -13.54 -8.29
N GLY A 270 38.11 -13.66 -8.48
CA GLY A 270 38.68 -13.89 -9.81
C GLY A 270 38.30 -15.26 -10.40
N GLY A 271 38.64 -15.47 -11.68
CA GLY A 271 38.52 -16.76 -12.37
C GLY A 271 37.56 -16.75 -13.57
N PRO A 272 37.42 -17.89 -14.28
CA PRO A 272 36.70 -17.95 -15.55
C PRO A 272 35.22 -17.55 -15.44
N ALA A 273 34.54 -17.96 -14.37
CA ALA A 273 33.12 -17.64 -14.15
C ALA A 273 32.89 -16.14 -13.91
N ALA A 274 33.77 -15.47 -13.16
CA ALA A 274 33.67 -14.03 -12.93
C ALA A 274 33.98 -13.23 -14.19
N GLN A 275 34.98 -13.66 -14.97
CA GLN A 275 35.27 -13.06 -16.28
C GLN A 275 34.09 -13.19 -17.25
N GLU A 276 33.47 -14.38 -17.32
CA GLU A 276 32.29 -14.62 -18.16
C GLU A 276 31.10 -13.76 -17.70
N PHE A 277 30.88 -13.64 -16.39
CA PHE A 277 29.83 -12.80 -15.82
C PHE A 277 30.04 -11.32 -16.15
N THR A 278 31.24 -10.79 -15.93
CA THR A 278 31.60 -9.40 -16.27
C THR A 278 31.43 -9.13 -17.76
N GLU A 279 31.90 -10.04 -18.63
CA GLU A 279 31.75 -9.89 -20.08
C GLU A 279 30.27 -9.89 -20.51
N LYS A 280 29.46 -10.82 -19.98
CA LYS A 280 28.01 -10.84 -20.22
C LYS A 280 27.33 -9.56 -19.73
N GLY A 281 27.74 -9.05 -18.57
CA GLY A 281 27.28 -7.78 -18.00
C GLY A 281 27.59 -6.60 -18.93
N MET A 282 28.84 -6.47 -19.37
CA MET A 282 29.27 -5.40 -20.29
C MET A 282 28.53 -5.45 -21.63
N LYS A 283 28.34 -6.63 -22.21
CA LYS A 283 27.52 -6.81 -23.43
C LYS A 283 26.08 -6.33 -23.23
N SER A 284 25.48 -6.68 -22.09
CA SER A 284 24.12 -6.22 -21.77
C SER A 284 24.03 -4.70 -21.58
N ILE A 285 25.04 -4.08 -20.96
CA ILE A 285 25.12 -2.63 -20.79
C ILE A 285 25.27 -1.94 -22.15
N ALA A 286 26.18 -2.44 -23.01
CA ALA A 286 26.41 -1.93 -24.35
C ALA A 286 25.12 -1.91 -25.19
N ARG A 287 24.37 -3.03 -25.17
CA ARG A 287 23.07 -3.13 -25.84
C ARG A 287 22.04 -2.11 -25.34
N LYS A 288 21.96 -1.91 -24.02
CA LYS A 288 21.04 -0.92 -23.42
C LYS A 288 21.44 0.52 -23.77
N MET A 289 22.74 0.78 -23.88
CA MET A 289 23.29 2.09 -24.25
C MET A 289 23.32 2.34 -25.76
N GLY A 290 23.09 1.31 -26.59
CA GLY A 290 23.18 1.42 -28.05
C GLY A 290 24.60 1.69 -28.55
N ILE A 291 25.62 1.18 -27.84
CA ILE A 291 27.04 1.28 -28.20
C ILE A 291 27.62 -0.09 -28.55
N SER A 292 28.74 -0.13 -29.27
CA SER A 292 29.41 -1.39 -29.61
C SER A 292 29.83 -2.19 -28.38
N GLU A 293 29.47 -3.48 -28.33
CA GLU A 293 29.84 -4.39 -27.24
C GLU A 293 31.35 -4.49 -27.04
N ASP A 294 32.10 -4.48 -28.15
CA ASP A 294 33.56 -4.60 -28.15
C ASP A 294 34.26 -3.47 -27.39
N ILE A 295 33.73 -2.25 -27.44
CA ILE A 295 34.29 -1.08 -26.76
C ILE A 295 34.27 -1.29 -25.23
N LEU A 296 33.11 -1.72 -24.68
CA LEU A 296 32.98 -1.93 -23.24
C LEU A 296 33.74 -3.16 -22.74
N ILE A 297 33.83 -4.22 -23.56
CA ILE A 297 34.59 -5.43 -23.21
C ILE A 297 36.08 -5.10 -23.12
N ARG A 298 36.65 -4.44 -24.13
CA ARG A 298 38.06 -4.00 -24.13
C ARG A 298 38.35 -3.09 -22.95
N GLN A 299 37.47 -2.12 -22.70
CA GLN A 299 37.61 -1.23 -21.55
C GLN A 299 37.59 -1.98 -20.21
N SER A 300 36.71 -2.98 -20.04
CA SER A 300 36.65 -3.79 -18.81
C SER A 300 37.90 -4.63 -18.56
N ARG A 301 38.70 -4.89 -19.60
CA ARG A 301 39.98 -5.60 -19.53
C ARG A 301 41.18 -4.65 -19.38
N GLY A 302 40.94 -3.34 -19.32
CA GLY A 302 42.00 -2.33 -19.28
C GLY A 302 42.70 -2.12 -20.62
N GLU A 303 42.12 -2.59 -21.73
CA GLU A 303 42.66 -2.36 -23.07
C GLU A 303 42.34 -0.93 -23.52
N PRO A 304 43.25 -0.25 -24.25
CA PRO A 304 43.04 1.13 -24.67
C PRO A 304 41.90 1.25 -25.69
N ILE A 305 41.07 2.27 -25.49
CA ILE A 305 40.04 2.70 -26.44
C ILE A 305 40.46 4.01 -27.12
N THR A 306 39.97 4.24 -28.32
CA THR A 306 40.24 5.44 -29.11
C THR A 306 39.41 6.63 -28.63
N LEU A 307 39.84 7.85 -28.99
CA LEU A 307 39.07 9.08 -28.71
C LEU A 307 37.66 9.03 -29.32
N LYS A 308 37.51 8.44 -30.51
CA LYS A 308 36.21 8.29 -31.19
C LYS A 308 35.28 7.38 -30.39
N GLU A 309 35.78 6.24 -29.92
CA GLU A 309 35.04 5.29 -29.09
C GLU A 309 34.67 5.91 -27.73
N ALA A 310 35.57 6.68 -27.12
CA ALA A 310 35.28 7.41 -25.89
C ALA A 310 34.17 8.46 -26.07
N VAL A 311 34.16 9.19 -27.19
CA VAL A 311 33.08 10.14 -27.54
C VAL A 311 31.74 9.41 -27.73
N GLU A 312 31.74 8.24 -28.38
CA GLU A 312 30.54 7.43 -28.60
C GLU A 312 29.88 7.03 -27.27
N VAL A 313 30.68 6.58 -26.30
CA VAL A 313 30.21 6.21 -24.95
C VAL A 313 29.70 7.44 -24.19
N LEU A 314 30.47 8.53 -24.18
CA LEU A 314 30.14 9.76 -23.46
C LEU A 314 28.92 10.49 -24.02
N ARG A 315 28.59 10.29 -25.31
CA ARG A 315 27.36 10.83 -25.92
C ARG A 315 26.11 10.19 -25.35
N VAL A 316 26.17 8.95 -24.88
CA VAL A 316 25.02 8.26 -24.28
C VAL A 316 24.94 8.58 -22.79
N ASN A 317 26.09 8.62 -22.10
CA ASN A 317 26.16 8.99 -20.69
C ASN A 317 27.48 9.74 -20.40
N GLU A 318 27.37 11.04 -20.14
CA GLU A 318 28.53 11.93 -19.90
C GLU A 318 29.36 11.57 -18.65
N ASN A 319 28.77 10.79 -17.74
CA ASN A 319 29.39 10.36 -16.49
C ASN A 319 29.97 8.94 -16.55
N TYR A 320 29.89 8.27 -17.71
CA TYR A 320 30.34 6.88 -17.83
C TYR A 320 31.86 6.72 -17.68
N LEU A 321 32.63 7.72 -18.14
CA LEU A 321 34.07 7.78 -17.92
C LEU A 321 34.38 8.90 -16.90
N ALA A 322 34.93 8.50 -15.75
CA ALA A 322 35.29 9.38 -14.65
C ALA A 322 36.80 9.72 -14.67
N GLU A 323 37.16 10.90 -14.16
CA GLU A 323 38.55 11.19 -13.81
C GLU A 323 38.92 10.39 -12.55
N THR A 324 40.10 9.78 -12.53
CA THR A 324 40.66 9.11 -11.35
C THR A 324 41.95 9.81 -10.90
N ASP A 325 42.28 9.68 -9.62
CA ASP A 325 43.40 10.41 -9.00
C ASP A 325 44.76 10.05 -9.64
N ASP A 326 44.89 8.84 -10.17
CA ASP A 326 46.06 8.27 -10.85
C ASP A 326 46.16 8.61 -12.35
N MET A 327 45.18 9.32 -12.93
CA MET A 327 45.24 9.74 -14.33
C MET A 327 46.29 10.82 -14.58
N SER A 328 47.10 10.64 -15.63
CA SER A 328 48.01 11.67 -16.13
C SER A 328 47.27 12.93 -16.61
N GLU A 329 47.93 14.10 -16.56
CA GLU A 329 47.35 15.34 -17.12
C GLU A 329 46.97 15.20 -18.60
N ALA A 330 47.78 14.47 -19.38
CA ALA A 330 47.48 14.21 -20.79
C ALA A 330 46.17 13.42 -20.95
N SER A 331 45.98 12.37 -20.15
CA SER A 331 44.75 11.56 -20.14
C SER A 331 43.53 12.38 -19.70
N ARG A 332 43.69 13.26 -18.70
CA ARG A 332 42.62 14.19 -18.28
C ARG A 332 42.26 15.18 -19.38
N ALA A 333 43.25 15.75 -20.07
CA ALA A 333 43.02 16.64 -21.20
C ALA A 333 42.28 15.93 -22.35
N THR A 334 42.64 14.68 -22.67
CA THR A 334 41.93 13.86 -23.67
C THR A 334 40.48 13.57 -23.25
N LEU A 335 40.24 13.24 -21.97
CA LEU A 335 38.89 13.00 -21.48
C LEU A 335 38.02 14.28 -21.52
N ARG A 336 38.58 15.44 -21.16
CA ARG A 336 37.89 16.74 -21.28
C ARG A 336 37.55 17.08 -22.73
N LEU A 337 38.48 16.82 -23.65
CA LEU A 337 38.24 16.97 -25.08
C LEU A 337 37.11 16.05 -25.56
N ALA A 338 37.12 14.77 -25.16
CA ALA A 338 36.07 13.81 -25.50
C ALA A 338 34.69 14.25 -24.98
N LYS A 339 34.59 14.70 -23.72
CA LYS A 339 33.36 15.24 -23.13
C LYS A 339 32.85 16.49 -23.88
N SER A 340 33.76 17.38 -24.29
CA SER A 340 33.42 18.57 -25.07
C SER A 340 32.86 18.24 -26.45
N ILE A 341 33.50 17.30 -27.17
CA ILE A 341 33.05 16.85 -28.50
C ILE A 341 31.66 16.18 -28.38
N ALA A 342 31.49 15.25 -27.43
CA ALA A 342 30.22 14.57 -27.21
C ALA A 342 29.05 15.55 -26.92
N LYS A 343 29.31 16.61 -26.14
CA LYS A 343 28.33 17.65 -25.81
C LYS A 343 27.95 18.54 -26.99
N ASN A 344 28.91 18.82 -27.87
CA ASN A 344 28.65 19.62 -29.08
C ASN A 344 27.83 18.82 -30.11
N ASP A 345 28.10 17.53 -30.28
CA ASP A 345 27.34 16.65 -31.17
C ASP A 345 25.89 16.45 -30.72
N GLN A 346 25.62 16.39 -29.41
CA GLN A 346 24.25 16.38 -28.87
C GLN A 346 23.47 17.67 -29.19
N ARG A 347 24.14 18.83 -29.16
CA ARG A 347 23.52 20.14 -29.48
C ARG A 347 23.22 20.31 -30.97
N GLY A 348 24.00 19.68 -31.85
CA GLY A 348 23.76 19.66 -33.30
C GLY A 348 22.59 18.79 -33.76
N ALA A 349 22.06 17.91 -32.89
CA ALA A 349 20.99 16.97 -33.21
C ALA A 349 19.58 17.42 -32.77
N SER A 350 19.41 18.64 -32.25
CA SER A 350 18.07 19.20 -31.96
C SER A 350 17.40 19.68 -33.25
N PRO A 351 16.15 19.28 -33.55
CA PRO A 351 15.50 19.66 -34.81
C PRO A 351 15.23 21.16 -34.83
N SER A 352 15.55 21.79 -35.97
CA SER A 352 15.16 23.15 -36.31
C SER A 352 13.66 23.32 -36.05
N LYS A 353 13.29 24.20 -35.10
CA LYS A 353 11.91 24.66 -34.93
C LYS A 353 11.43 25.20 -36.27
N SER A 354 10.38 24.57 -36.82
CA SER A 354 9.66 25.04 -37.99
C SER A 354 9.25 26.49 -37.80
N ALA A 355 9.71 27.33 -38.73
CA ALA A 355 9.24 28.69 -38.89
C ALA A 355 7.71 28.70 -39.11
N HIS A 356 7.09 29.75 -38.57
CA HIS A 356 5.78 30.20 -38.99
C HIS A 356 5.68 30.26 -40.50
N GLU A 357 4.61 29.70 -41.06
CA GLU A 357 3.98 30.23 -42.27
C GLU A 357 2.47 29.93 -42.21
N THR A 358 1.74 31.02 -42.00
CA THR A 358 0.39 31.34 -42.50
C THR A 358 -0.28 30.32 -43.42
N SER A 359 -1.48 29.86 -43.04
CA SER A 359 -2.75 30.25 -43.66
C SER A 359 -3.96 29.68 -42.91
#